data_AF-A0ABD5DIL8-F1
#
_entry.id   AF-A0ABD5DIL8-F1
#
_cell.length_a   1.000
_cell.length_b   1.000
_cell.length_c   1.000
_cell.angle_alpha   90.00
_cell.angle_beta   90.00
_cell.angle_gamma   90.00
#
_symmetry.space_group_name_H-M   'P 1'
#
loop_
_entity.id
_entity.type
_entity.pdbx_description
1 polymer ?
#
loop_
_entity_poly.entity_id
_entity_poly.type
_entity_poly.pdbx_seq_one_letter_code
_entity_poly.pdbx_strand_id
1 'polypeptide(L)'
;HVIPGMAQAESISFFTGLTMRWFRDAFCAEEKLIAERLGVDAYSLLEEMASRVPAGSHGVMPIFSDAMHFKQWYHAAPSFIN
;
A
#
# COMPACT_ATOMS: atom_id res chain seq x y z
N HIS A 1 9.16 25.34 3.01
CA HIS A 1 9.05 25.39 1.55
C HIS A 1 10.34 25.97 0.97
N VAL A 2 10.78 25.55 -0.22
CA VAL A 2 12.10 25.94 -0.78
C VAL A 2 12.11 27.33 -1.44
N ILE A 3 10.94 27.87 -1.80
CA ILE A 3 10.82 29.23 -2.36
C ILE A 3 10.67 30.27 -1.23
N PRO A 4 11.50 31.34 -1.23
CA PRO A 4 11.36 32.42 -0.26
C PRO A 4 9.97 33.06 -0.27
N GLY A 5 9.43 33.35 0.92
CA GLY A 5 8.14 34.05 1.08
C GLY A 5 6.90 33.18 0.90
N MET A 6 7.03 31.85 0.76
CA MET A 6 5.89 30.96 0.50
C MET A 6 5.82 29.82 1.53
N ALA A 7 4.60 29.37 1.82
CA ALA A 7 4.31 28.27 2.74
C ALA A 7 3.64 27.09 2.01
N GLN A 8 3.78 25.90 2.57
CA GLN A 8 3.13 24.67 2.08
C GLN A 8 2.27 24.10 3.20
N ALA A 9 1.01 23.81 2.89
CA ALA A 9 0.19 22.95 3.73
C ALA A 9 0.56 21.49 3.42
N GLU A 10 1.14 20.80 4.39
CA GLU A 10 1.56 19.42 4.25
C GLU A 10 0.72 18.54 5.17
N SER A 11 0.19 17.45 4.59
CA SER A 11 -0.49 16.38 5.31
C SER A 11 0.18 15.07 4.94
N ILE A 12 0.29 14.17 5.92
CA ILE A 12 1.01 12.90 5.77
C ILE A 12 0.01 11.76 5.90
N SER A 13 -0.13 10.99 4.83
CA SER A 13 -0.80 9.69 4.87
C SER A 13 0.22 8.64 5.24
N PHE A 14 0.19 8.16 6.48
CA PHE A 14 0.98 7.01 6.89
C PHE A 14 0.49 5.73 6.20
N PHE A 15 1.35 4.72 6.13
CA PHE A 15 1.06 3.33 5.74
C PHE A 15 0.80 3.01 4.28
N THR A 16 0.53 3.98 3.40
CA THR A 16 0.22 3.69 1.98
C THR A 16 1.26 2.77 1.32
N GLY A 17 2.53 3.18 1.25
CA GLY A 17 3.59 2.35 0.67
C GLY A 17 4.03 1.17 1.53
N LEU A 18 3.99 1.32 2.86
CA LEU A 18 4.43 0.28 3.79
C LEU A 18 3.46 -0.92 3.80
N THR A 19 2.16 -0.66 3.77
CA THR A 19 1.12 -1.69 3.68
C THR A 19 1.17 -2.41 2.35
N MET A 20 1.45 -1.72 1.24
CA MET A 20 1.64 -2.37 -0.06
C MET A 20 2.84 -3.34 -0.04
N ARG A 21 3.95 -2.94 0.58
CA ARG A 21 5.11 -3.84 0.79
C ARG A 21 4.75 -5.02 1.67
N TRP A 22 4.09 -4.78 2.81
CA TRP A 22 3.63 -5.83 3.71
C TRP A 22 2.75 -6.83 2.97
N PHE A 23 1.76 -6.38 2.19
CA PHE A 23 0.86 -7.25 1.45
C PHE A 23 1.62 -8.11 0.44
N ARG A 24 2.50 -7.48 -0.35
CA ARG A 24 3.34 -8.18 -1.33
C ARG A 24 4.22 -9.24 -0.66
N ASP A 25 4.87 -8.90 0.44
CA ASP A 25 5.81 -9.80 1.09
C ASP A 25 5.12 -10.89 1.94
N ALA A 26 3.90 -10.65 2.42
CA ALA A 26 3.12 -11.61 3.20
C ALA A 26 2.33 -12.60 2.32
N PHE A 27 1.80 -12.16 1.18
CA PHE A 27 0.87 -12.96 0.37
C PHE A 27 1.34 -13.22 -1.06
N CYS A 28 2.15 -12.34 -1.66
CA CYS A 28 2.45 -12.37 -3.09
C CYS A 28 3.83 -12.98 -3.41
N ALA A 29 4.23 -14.03 -2.68
CA ALA A 29 5.53 -14.66 -2.89
C ALA A 29 5.65 -15.33 -4.28
N GLU A 30 4.57 -15.92 -4.78
CA GLU A 30 4.54 -16.56 -6.10
C GLU A 30 4.54 -15.51 -7.23
N GLU A 31 3.77 -14.43 -7.09
CA GLU A 31 3.74 -13.32 -8.04
C GLU A 31 5.11 -12.65 -8.17
N LYS A 32 5.91 -12.60 -7.10
CA LYS A 32 7.31 -12.12 -7.19
C LYS A 32 8.14 -12.99 -8.12
N LEU A 33 8.03 -14.33 -8.01
CA LEU A 33 8.75 -15.26 -8.89
C LEU A 33 8.26 -15.16 -10.34
N ILE A 34 6.95 -14.95 -10.55
CA ILE A 34 6.39 -14.73 -11.89
C ILE A 34 6.92 -13.41 -12.47
N ALA A 35 6.91 -12.32 -11.69
CA ALA A 35 7.41 -11.02 -12.11
C ALA A 35 8.90 -11.08 -12.49
N GLU A 36 9.72 -11.80 -11.72
CA GLU A 36 11.13 -12.06 -12.03
C GLU A 36 11.29 -12.78 -13.39
N ARG A 37 10.48 -13.81 -13.66
CA ARG A 37 10.51 -14.53 -14.95
C ARG A 37 10.05 -13.68 -16.12
N LEU A 38 9.12 -12.77 -15.89
CA LEU A 38 8.62 -11.82 -16.89
C LEU A 38 9.54 -10.61 -17.07
N GLY A 39 10.51 -10.40 -16.17
CA GLY A 39 11.40 -9.24 -16.20
C GLY A 39 10.71 -7.92 -15.82
N VAL A 40 9.65 -7.98 -15.01
CA VAL A 40 8.87 -6.81 -14.56
C VAL A 40 8.94 -6.66 -13.05
N ASP A 41 8.54 -5.49 -12.54
CA ASP A 41 8.38 -5.31 -11.10
C ASP A 41 7.11 -6.03 -10.60
N ALA A 42 7.18 -6.59 -9.39
CA ALA A 42 6.07 -7.31 -8.79
C ALA A 42 4.82 -6.43 -8.63
N TYR A 43 4.97 -5.13 -8.34
CA TYR A 43 3.81 -4.24 -8.28
C TYR A 43 3.17 -4.03 -9.64
N SER A 44 3.94 -3.99 -10.73
CA SER A 44 3.38 -3.90 -12.09
C SER A 44 2.51 -5.12 -12.43
N LEU A 45 2.96 -6.33 -12.05
CA LEU A 45 2.15 -7.54 -12.21
C LEU A 45 0.88 -7.48 -11.36
N LEU A 46 0.97 -7.05 -10.10
CA LEU A 46 -0.19 -6.91 -9.22
C LEU A 46 -1.18 -5.84 -9.73
N GLU A 47 -0.69 -4.75 -10.32
CA GLU A 47 -1.52 -3.72 -10.96
C GLU A 47 -2.26 -4.27 -12.20
N GLU A 48 -1.59 -5.07 -13.04
CA GLU A 48 -2.27 -5.74 -14.16
C GLU A 48 -3.34 -6.72 -13.67
N MET A 49 -3.11 -7.45 -12.59
CA MET A 49 -4.12 -8.32 -11.97
C MET A 49 -5.30 -7.50 -11.45
N ALA A 50 -5.02 -6.41 -10.73
CA ALA A 50 -6.03 -5.51 -10.18
C ALA A 50 -6.83 -4.77 -11.28
N SER A 51 -6.26 -4.56 -12.47
CA SER A 51 -6.97 -3.94 -13.61
C SER A 51 -8.20 -4.72 -14.07
N ARG A 52 -8.26 -6.02 -13.75
CA ARG A 52 -9.39 -6.90 -14.05
C ARG A 52 -10.50 -6.80 -13.01
N VAL A 53 -10.23 -6.16 -11.88
CA VAL A 53 -11.20 -5.90 -10.81
C VAL A 53 -11.91 -4.56 -11.11
N PRO A 54 -13.26 -4.51 -11.07
CA PRO A 54 -13.98 -3.27 -11.33
C PRO A 54 -13.71 -2.22 -10.24
N ALA A 55 -13.98 -0.96 -10.58
CA ALA A 55 -13.93 0.14 -9.64
C ALA A 55 -14.73 -0.18 -8.36
N GLY A 56 -14.12 0.10 -7.20
CA GLY A 56 -14.68 -0.19 -5.89
C GLY A 56 -14.30 -1.55 -5.31
N SER A 57 -13.49 -2.37 -5.99
CA SER A 57 -12.95 -3.64 -5.45
C SER A 57 -14.02 -4.60 -4.93
N HIS A 58 -15.19 -4.65 -5.59
CA HIS A 58 -16.37 -5.39 -5.12
C HIS A 58 -16.84 -5.02 -3.70
N GLY A 59 -16.52 -3.82 -3.25
CA GLY A 59 -16.80 -3.34 -1.91
C GLY A 59 -15.71 -3.68 -0.91
N VAL A 60 -14.70 -4.51 -1.19
CA VAL A 60 -13.66 -4.87 -0.21
C VAL A 60 -12.88 -3.63 0.25
N MET A 61 -12.77 -3.44 1.57
CA MET A 61 -12.06 -2.31 2.17
C MET A 61 -10.99 -2.77 3.18
N PRO A 62 -9.77 -2.23 3.14
CA PRO A 62 -8.81 -2.38 4.22
C PRO A 62 -9.15 -1.43 5.38
N ILE A 63 -9.16 -1.96 6.61
CA ILE A 63 -9.27 -1.19 7.85
C ILE A 63 -8.04 -1.40 8.72
N PHE A 64 -7.68 -0.36 9.47
CA PHE A 64 -6.59 -0.40 10.43
C PHE A 64 -7.18 -0.13 11.82
N SER A 65 -6.97 -1.06 12.75
CA SER A 65 -7.53 -1.01 14.09
C SER A 65 -6.42 -0.91 15.12
N ASP A 66 -5.71 0.21 15.14
CA ASP A 66 -4.70 0.47 16.17
C ASP A 66 -4.66 1.95 16.56
N ALA A 67 -4.29 2.20 17.80
CA ALA A 67 -3.98 3.54 18.27
C ALA A 67 -2.65 3.99 17.66
N MET A 68 -2.60 5.18 17.07
CA MET A 68 -1.38 5.68 16.47
C MET A 68 -0.33 6.03 17.54
N HIS A 69 0.67 5.16 17.69
CA HIS A 69 1.77 5.33 18.63
C HIS A 69 2.97 6.06 17.99
N PHE A 70 2.83 7.37 17.75
CA PHE A 70 3.83 8.22 17.06
C PHE A 70 5.27 8.16 17.61
N LYS A 71 5.45 7.84 18.90
CA LYS A 71 6.79 7.77 19.51
C LYS A 71 7.51 6.45 19.21
N GLN A 72 6.76 5.35 19.07
CA GLN A 72 7.30 4.01 18.92
C GLN A 72 7.24 3.49 17.49
N TRP A 73 6.49 4.17 16.61
CA TRP A 73 6.32 3.77 15.21
C TRP A 73 5.83 2.31 15.10
N TYR A 74 4.95 1.92 16.02
CA TYR A 74 4.30 0.61 16.05
C TYR A 74 2.90 0.72 15.46
N HIS A 75 2.56 -0.22 14.57
CA HIS A 75 1.34 -0.16 13.79
C HIS A 75 0.81 -1.56 13.46
N ALA A 76 -0.52 -1.70 13.48
CA ALA A 76 -1.19 -2.92 13.05
C ALA A 76 -1.18 -3.13 11.53
N ALA A 77 -1.08 -4.39 11.12
CA ALA A 77 -1.43 -4.80 9.77
C ALA A 77 -2.92 -4.53 9.49
N PRO A 78 -3.30 -4.23 8.24
CA PRO A 78 -4.71 -4.04 7.90
C PRO A 78 -5.50 -5.34 8.03
N SER A 79 -6.79 -5.21 8.28
CA SER A 79 -7.79 -6.25 8.05
C SER A 79 -8.62 -5.90 6.83
N PHE A 80 -8.99 -6.88 6.00
CA PHE A 80 -9.90 -6.67 4.88
C PHE A 80 -11.33 -7.00 5.32
N ILE A 81 -12.28 -6.10 5.05
CA ILE A 81 -13.69 -6.22 5.39
C ILE A 81 -14.60 -5.94 4.18
N ASN A 82 -15.91 -6.13 4.41
CA ASN A 82 -17.05 -6.13 3.49
C ASN A 82 -17.33 -7.48 2.82
#